data_AF-A0A235BYN7-F1
#
_entry.id   AF-A0A235BYN7-F1
#
_cell.length_a   1.000
_cell.length_b   1.000
_cell.length_c   1.000
_cell.angle_alpha   90.00
_cell.angle_beta   90.00
_cell.angle_gamma   90.00
#
_symmetry.space_group_name_H-M   'P 1'
#
loop_
_entity.id
_entity.type
_entity.pdbx_description
1 polymer ?
#
loop_
_entity_poly.entity_id
_entity_poly.type
_entity_poly.pdbx_seq_one_letter_code
_entity_poly.pdbx_strand_id
1 'polypeptide(L)'
;MFWEIWVWRVCAAASSQMAEACHCHFCFFWATLTSESNNKHKVMGCKSDIGLTGTTACYKIRRMRLEFGFLFILLACSKPGLTKVDETGFAFGSYLRIEALAPTRTVAESAVQRVFAEMSRLDTLWSSFLPGSEVARINESKNGIVHAETRDLIDAALKFCASTGGALDITIQPLTEAWGFLGGEYRVPDSAELKKARGLVDYHRVLVRNDSVILMGRARLDLGAVAVGCAVDRAVEMLKAAGVKQGLVDAGGDIRVFGDRVWRIGLQNPRGKGIIRVLNVKNQAVSTSGDYQKFFEDDGKRYCHIIDPETGYPASRCASVTVIARSALVADAFSTAVFVLGPENGLKKVQAHESSAIVLVDIGDSLVTYKSGGIK
;
A
#
# COMPACT_ATOMS: atom_id res chain seq x y z
N MET A 1 12.75 -26.05 22.83
CA MET A 1 12.89 -27.22 21.93
C MET A 1 12.10 -26.88 20.67
N PHE A 2 12.76 -26.91 19.50
CA PHE A 2 12.35 -26.41 18.17
C PHE A 2 12.42 -24.89 17.93
N TRP A 3 13.55 -24.46 17.35
CA TRP A 3 13.72 -23.27 16.51
C TRP A 3 14.75 -23.62 15.43
N GLU A 4 14.35 -23.63 14.15
CA GLU A 4 15.23 -23.55 12.96
C GLU A 4 14.62 -22.46 12.06
N ILE A 5 15.24 -21.29 11.89
CA ILE A 5 16.33 -20.95 10.96
C ILE A 5 16.01 -21.30 9.50
N TRP A 6 15.55 -20.31 8.73
CA TRP A 6 15.71 -20.27 7.27
C TRP A 6 16.12 -18.86 6.83
N VAL A 7 17.39 -18.73 6.45
CA VAL A 7 18.00 -17.58 5.76
C VAL A 7 18.80 -18.14 4.58
N TRP A 8 18.42 -17.70 3.38
CA TRP A 8 19.18 -17.63 2.11
C TRP A 8 19.51 -18.89 1.30
N ARG A 9 19.11 -18.86 0.01
CA ARG A 9 20.03 -18.88 -1.14
C ARG A 9 19.33 -18.52 -2.46
N VAL A 10 19.72 -17.37 -3.02
CA VAL A 10 19.63 -17.04 -4.46
C VAL A 10 21.06 -17.02 -4.98
N CYS A 11 21.37 -17.88 -5.96
CA CYS A 11 22.17 -17.60 -7.16
C CYS A 11 22.75 -18.89 -7.79
N ALA A 12 22.78 -18.85 -9.12
CA ALA A 12 23.61 -19.62 -10.05
C ALA A 12 23.17 -21.05 -10.44
N ALA A 13 22.60 -21.17 -11.65
CA ALA A 13 23.07 -22.15 -12.63
C ALA A 13 22.62 -21.74 -14.05
N ALA A 14 23.60 -21.33 -14.85
CA ALA A 14 23.53 -21.30 -16.31
C ALA A 14 24.36 -22.48 -16.85
N SER A 15 24.01 -22.95 -18.06
CA SER A 15 24.60 -24.06 -18.84
C SER A 15 24.27 -25.46 -18.29
N SER A 16 23.86 -26.46 -19.07
CA SER A 16 24.15 -26.81 -20.46
C SER A 16 23.14 -27.82 -21.05
N GLN A 17 22.93 -27.72 -22.37
CA GLN A 17 22.59 -28.81 -23.32
C GLN A 17 21.25 -29.56 -23.18
N MET A 18 20.36 -29.35 -24.16
CA MET A 18 19.88 -30.41 -25.07
C MET A 18 19.49 -29.77 -26.41
N ALA A 19 20.06 -30.32 -27.48
CA ALA A 19 19.74 -30.02 -28.87
C ALA A 19 18.65 -30.98 -29.34
N GLU A 20 17.68 -30.51 -30.12
CA GLU A 20 17.36 -31.06 -31.45
C GLU A 20 16.22 -30.29 -32.16
N ALA A 21 16.51 -29.97 -33.42
CA ALA A 21 15.62 -29.87 -34.58
C ALA A 21 14.30 -29.07 -34.51
N CYS A 22 14.31 -27.89 -35.16
CA CYS A 22 13.44 -27.68 -36.33
C CYS A 22 13.86 -26.43 -37.12
N HIS A 23 14.42 -26.64 -38.31
CA HIS A 23 14.51 -25.63 -39.37
C HIS A 23 13.11 -25.38 -39.95
N CYS A 24 12.69 -24.12 -40.05
CA CYS A 24 11.93 -23.64 -41.20
C CYS A 24 12.05 -22.12 -41.35
N HIS A 25 12.42 -21.73 -42.57
CA HIS A 25 12.55 -20.39 -43.10
C HIS A 25 11.27 -19.55 -42.93
N PHE A 26 11.43 -18.22 -42.81
CA PHE A 26 10.98 -17.30 -43.85
C PHE A 26 11.64 -15.92 -43.66
N CYS A 27 12.45 -15.54 -44.65
CA CYS A 27 13.08 -14.23 -44.76
C CYS A 27 12.10 -13.18 -45.30
N PHE A 28 12.35 -11.96 -44.84
CA PHE A 28 12.07 -10.66 -45.43
C PHE A 28 11.99 -10.66 -46.97
N PHE A 29 10.95 -9.98 -47.50
CA PHE A 29 10.92 -9.52 -48.89
C PHE A 29 11.01 -7.98 -48.89
N TRP A 30 12.13 -7.46 -49.35
CA TRP A 30 12.29 -6.07 -49.76
C TRP A 30 12.39 -6.05 -51.28
N ALA A 31 11.55 -5.24 -51.91
CA ALA A 31 11.48 -5.08 -53.35
C ALA A 31 12.55 -4.09 -53.82
N THR A 32 13.31 -4.45 -54.86
CA THR A 32 13.92 -3.47 -55.76
C THR A 32 14.19 -4.09 -57.13
N LEU A 33 13.69 -3.40 -58.14
CA LEU A 33 13.90 -3.58 -59.58
C LEU A 33 15.36 -3.31 -59.98
N THR A 34 15.88 -4.05 -60.96
CA THR A 34 16.79 -3.61 -62.05
C THR A 34 17.09 -4.84 -62.92
N SER A 35 16.53 -4.95 -64.13
CA SER A 35 17.09 -4.52 -65.42
C SER A 35 18.33 -5.28 -65.89
N GLU A 36 18.10 -6.02 -66.98
CA GLU A 36 18.96 -6.24 -68.13
C GLU A 36 20.29 -7.01 -68.01
N SER A 37 20.33 -8.01 -68.89
CA SER A 37 21.42 -8.85 -69.34
C SER A 37 22.59 -8.07 -69.95
N ASN A 38 23.81 -8.62 -69.86
CA ASN A 38 24.78 -8.50 -70.95
C ASN A 38 25.70 -9.74 -71.09
N ASN A 39 25.38 -10.55 -72.10
CA ASN A 39 26.22 -11.03 -73.20
C ASN A 39 27.69 -11.46 -72.97
N LYS A 40 28.03 -12.65 -73.50
CA LYS A 40 29.07 -12.89 -74.53
C LYS A 40 29.14 -14.39 -74.91
N HIS A 41 28.85 -14.73 -76.17
CA HIS A 41 29.84 -15.28 -77.11
C HIS A 41 29.24 -15.74 -78.46
N LYS A 42 29.72 -15.07 -79.51
CA LYS A 42 30.16 -15.52 -80.86
C LYS A 42 29.29 -16.42 -81.76
N VAL A 43 28.90 -15.79 -82.88
CA VAL A 43 29.24 -16.12 -84.30
C VAL A 43 28.64 -17.38 -84.94
N MET A 44 27.73 -17.19 -85.90
CA MET A 44 27.89 -17.52 -87.34
C MET A 44 26.61 -17.23 -88.13
N GLY A 45 26.73 -16.77 -89.39
CA GLY A 45 25.72 -17.07 -90.42
C GLY A 45 25.07 -15.91 -91.20
N CYS A 46 25.81 -15.33 -92.13
CA CYS A 46 25.47 -15.06 -93.55
C CYS A 46 24.06 -14.56 -94.00
N LYS A 47 24.07 -13.38 -94.69
CA LYS A 47 23.25 -12.94 -95.85
C LYS A 47 21.72 -12.80 -95.63
N SER A 48 20.97 -11.83 -96.17
CA SER A 48 21.15 -10.73 -97.11
C SER A 48 19.82 -9.95 -97.17
N ASP A 49 19.91 -8.65 -97.49
CA ASP A 49 18.94 -7.82 -98.23
C ASP A 49 17.59 -7.32 -97.64
N ILE A 50 17.54 -5.98 -97.54
CA ILE A 50 16.55 -5.03 -98.10
C ILE A 50 15.07 -5.14 -97.67
N GLY A 51 14.51 -4.01 -97.19
CA GLY A 51 13.09 -3.68 -97.47
C GLY A 51 12.36 -2.87 -96.41
N LEU A 52 11.99 -1.64 -96.78
CA LEU A 52 11.17 -0.67 -96.04
C LEU A 52 9.68 -1.04 -95.93
N THR A 53 8.97 -0.22 -95.14
CA THR A 53 7.50 -0.01 -95.04
C THR A 53 6.78 -1.04 -94.13
N GLY A 54 5.95 -0.70 -93.15
CA GLY A 54 5.15 0.50 -92.89
C GLY A 54 3.68 0.11 -92.96
N THR A 55 3.01 -0.11 -91.82
CA THR A 55 1.54 -0.06 -91.72
C THR A 55 1.11 0.00 -90.25
N THR A 56 0.35 1.04 -89.94
CA THR A 56 -0.34 1.35 -88.69
C THR A 56 -1.48 0.39 -88.40
N ALA A 57 -1.56 -0.13 -87.17
CA ALA A 57 -2.76 -0.78 -86.63
C ALA A 57 -3.21 -0.06 -85.35
N CYS A 58 -4.40 0.51 -85.41
CA CYS A 58 -5.06 1.28 -84.36
C CYS A 58 -5.77 0.32 -83.38
N TYR A 59 -5.34 0.26 -82.11
CA TYR A 59 -6.02 -0.50 -81.06
C TYR A 59 -6.87 0.41 -80.16
N LYS A 60 -8.17 0.10 -80.08
CA LYS A 60 -9.16 0.70 -79.18
C LYS A 60 -8.76 0.49 -77.71
N ILE A 61 -8.48 1.58 -76.98
CA ILE A 61 -8.26 1.55 -75.53
C ILE A 61 -9.63 1.47 -74.82
N ARG A 62 -9.88 0.37 -74.12
CA ARG A 62 -11.05 0.14 -73.27
C ARG A 62 -10.80 0.82 -71.91
N ARG A 63 -11.57 1.86 -71.60
CA ARG A 63 -11.49 2.63 -70.34
C ARG A 63 -11.87 1.72 -69.16
N MET A 64 -10.89 1.32 -68.34
CA MET A 64 -11.12 0.59 -67.09
C MET A 64 -11.20 1.64 -65.96
N ARG A 65 -12.38 1.82 -65.36
CA ARG A 65 -12.56 2.64 -64.15
C ARG A 65 -11.94 1.89 -62.97
N LEU A 66 -10.80 2.37 -62.48
CA LEU A 66 -10.27 2.00 -61.17
C LEU A 66 -11.10 2.77 -60.12
N GLU A 67 -12.00 2.09 -59.42
CA GLU A 67 -12.58 2.64 -58.19
C GLU A 67 -11.54 2.51 -57.08
N PHE A 68 -10.94 3.64 -56.71
CA PHE A 68 -10.11 3.76 -55.50
C PHE A 68 -11.05 3.67 -54.30
N GLY A 69 -11.29 2.46 -53.81
CA GLY A 69 -11.92 2.23 -52.52
C GLY A 69 -11.03 2.81 -51.41
N PHE A 70 -11.40 3.98 -50.89
CA PHE A 70 -10.78 4.59 -49.73
C PHE A 70 -11.10 3.72 -48.50
N LEU A 71 -10.23 2.77 -48.20
CA LEU A 71 -10.30 1.97 -46.98
C LEU A 71 -9.95 2.88 -45.79
N PHE A 72 -10.96 3.52 -45.21
CA PHE A 72 -10.85 4.19 -43.91
C PHE A 72 -10.52 3.12 -42.86
N ILE A 73 -9.24 2.94 -42.56
CA ILE A 73 -8.79 2.19 -41.38
C ILE A 73 -9.24 3.03 -40.18
N LEU A 74 -10.40 2.69 -39.63
CA LEU A 74 -10.84 3.13 -38.32
C LEU A 74 -9.83 2.58 -37.30
N LEU A 75 -8.75 3.33 -37.07
CA LEU A 75 -7.96 3.23 -35.84
C LEU A 75 -8.89 3.64 -34.71
N ALA A 76 -9.71 2.70 -34.26
CA ALA A 76 -10.42 2.78 -33.01
C ALA A 76 -9.35 2.94 -31.93
N CYS A 77 -9.12 4.19 -31.54
CA CYS A 77 -8.37 4.55 -30.36
C CYS A 77 -9.19 4.06 -29.17
N SER A 78 -9.17 2.75 -28.91
CA SER A 78 -9.57 2.20 -27.63
C SER A 78 -8.63 2.85 -26.62
N LYS A 79 -9.18 3.66 -25.71
CA LYS A 79 -8.40 4.15 -24.57
C LYS A 79 -7.73 2.92 -23.97
N PRO A 80 -6.38 2.86 -23.91
CA PRO A 80 -5.73 1.71 -23.32
C PRO A 80 -6.28 1.56 -21.90
N GLY A 81 -6.95 0.44 -21.65
CA GLY A 81 -7.46 0.12 -20.33
C GLY A 81 -6.30 0.08 -19.34
N LEU A 82 -6.56 0.37 -18.07
CA LEU A 82 -5.53 0.23 -17.05
C LEU A 82 -5.22 -1.26 -16.83
N THR A 83 -3.94 -1.59 -16.78
CA THR A 83 -3.47 -2.92 -16.38
C THR A 83 -3.43 -3.00 -14.86
N LYS A 84 -4.03 -4.05 -14.30
CA LYS A 84 -4.03 -4.34 -12.85
C LYS A 84 -2.84 -5.22 -12.47
N VAL A 85 -2.15 -4.84 -11.41
CA VAL A 85 -1.26 -5.69 -10.60
C VAL A 85 -1.83 -5.73 -9.18
N ASP A 86 -1.82 -6.90 -8.56
CA ASP A 86 -2.38 -7.15 -7.22
C ASP A 86 -1.44 -8.13 -6.51
N GLU A 87 -0.70 -7.62 -5.54
CA GLU A 87 0.34 -8.38 -4.85
C GLU A 87 0.16 -8.26 -3.33
N THR A 88 0.56 -9.32 -2.63
CA THR A 88 0.51 -9.40 -1.18
C THR A 88 1.90 -9.75 -0.64
N GLY A 89 2.33 -9.01 0.38
CA GLY A 89 3.54 -9.24 1.15
C GLY A 89 3.28 -9.05 2.64
N PHE A 90 4.32 -8.71 3.40
CA PHE A 90 4.26 -8.53 4.85
C PHE A 90 5.08 -7.32 5.28
N ALA A 91 4.51 -6.49 6.16
CA ALA A 91 5.15 -5.34 6.80
C ALA A 91 4.31 -4.92 8.01
N PHE A 92 4.91 -4.25 8.99
CA PHE A 92 4.25 -3.76 10.21
C PHE A 92 3.56 -4.88 11.00
N GLY A 93 4.14 -6.08 11.00
CA GLY A 93 3.57 -7.23 11.71
C GLY A 93 2.25 -7.75 11.12
N SER A 94 1.86 -7.33 9.90
CA SER A 94 0.64 -7.75 9.23
C SER A 94 0.84 -7.98 7.73
N TYR A 95 -0.18 -8.52 7.08
CA TYR A 95 -0.20 -8.60 5.62
C TYR A 95 -0.23 -7.19 5.02
N LEU A 96 0.43 -7.03 3.88
CA LEU A 96 0.42 -5.82 3.08
C LEU A 96 -0.07 -6.18 1.68
N ARG A 97 -1.23 -5.67 1.28
CA ARG A 97 -1.77 -5.85 -0.06
C ARG A 97 -1.70 -4.54 -0.84
N ILE A 98 -1.22 -4.61 -2.08
CA ILE A 98 -1.11 -3.47 -2.99
C ILE A 98 -1.80 -3.84 -4.31
N GLU A 99 -2.88 -3.14 -4.63
CA GLU A 99 -3.54 -3.21 -5.93
C GLU A 99 -3.25 -1.92 -6.72
N ALA A 100 -2.58 -2.03 -7.86
CA ALA A 100 -2.18 -0.92 -8.70
C ALA A 100 -2.76 -1.06 -10.12
N LEU A 101 -3.48 -0.03 -10.58
CA LEU A 101 -4.00 0.08 -11.95
C LEU A 101 -3.26 1.20 -12.70
N ALA A 102 -2.43 0.81 -13.67
CA ALA A 102 -1.55 1.73 -14.41
C ALA A 102 -1.67 1.56 -15.93
N PRO A 103 -1.16 2.49 -16.76
CA PRO A 103 -1.23 2.39 -18.22
C PRO A 103 -0.52 1.17 -18.81
N THR A 104 0.50 0.64 -18.13
CA THR A 104 1.22 -0.58 -18.54
C THR A 104 1.53 -1.45 -17.33
N ARG A 105 1.69 -2.76 -17.57
CA ARG A 105 2.07 -3.74 -16.55
C ARG A 105 3.41 -3.39 -15.88
N THR A 106 4.41 -3.02 -16.68
CA THR A 106 5.75 -2.65 -16.20
C THR A 106 5.73 -1.48 -15.23
N VAL A 107 4.90 -0.45 -15.48
CA VAL A 107 4.74 0.68 -14.56
C VAL A 107 4.15 0.22 -13.23
N ALA A 108 3.10 -0.61 -13.27
CA ALA A 108 2.45 -1.13 -12.08
C ALA A 108 3.40 -2.01 -11.25
N GLU A 109 4.04 -3.01 -11.86
CA GLU A 109 4.97 -3.94 -11.16
C GLU A 109 6.15 -3.19 -10.55
N SER A 110 6.78 -2.28 -11.31
CA SER A 110 7.90 -1.48 -10.81
C SER A 110 7.50 -0.58 -9.63
N ALA A 111 6.29 0.00 -9.66
CA ALA A 111 5.79 0.82 -8.57
C ALA A 111 5.49 0.00 -7.32
N VAL A 112 4.82 -1.15 -7.48
CA VAL A 112 4.47 -2.07 -6.40
C VAL A 112 5.74 -2.58 -5.69
N GLN A 113 6.76 -2.99 -6.43
CA GLN A 113 8.04 -3.45 -5.85
C GLN A 113 8.74 -2.35 -5.03
N ARG A 114 8.77 -1.12 -5.53
CA ARG A 114 9.34 0.02 -4.77
C ARG A 114 8.56 0.31 -3.49
N VAL A 115 7.23 0.18 -3.53
CA VAL A 115 6.40 0.38 -2.35
C VAL A 115 6.64 -0.73 -1.33
N PHE A 116 6.72 -1.99 -1.73
CA PHE A 116 7.08 -3.07 -0.79
C PHE A 116 8.42 -2.82 -0.11
N ALA A 117 9.44 -2.41 -0.86
CA ALA A 117 10.74 -2.06 -0.30
C ALA A 117 10.66 -0.90 0.71
N GLU A 118 9.88 0.15 0.40
CA GLU A 118 9.70 1.28 1.31
C GLU A 118 8.92 0.88 2.57
N MET A 119 7.83 0.11 2.44
CA MET A 119 7.04 -0.34 3.58
C MET A 119 7.90 -1.18 4.55
N SER A 120 8.75 -2.07 4.01
CA SER A 120 9.69 -2.85 4.82
C SER A 120 10.76 -1.99 5.49
N ARG A 121 11.28 -0.96 4.78
CA ARG A 121 12.25 -0.01 5.33
C ARG A 121 11.63 0.78 6.49
N LEU A 122 10.41 1.30 6.32
CA LEU A 122 9.70 2.08 7.35
C LEU A 122 9.33 1.25 8.56
N ASP A 123 8.87 0.00 8.36
CA ASP A 123 8.61 -0.96 9.44
C ASP A 123 9.86 -1.17 10.32
N THR A 124 11.02 -1.35 9.67
CA THR A 124 12.30 -1.47 10.38
C THR A 124 12.70 -0.16 11.07
N LEU A 125 12.53 0.99 10.40
CA LEU A 125 12.96 2.30 10.88
C LEU A 125 12.17 2.76 12.12
N TRP A 126 10.86 2.47 12.16
CA TRP A 126 9.93 2.96 13.17
C TRP A 126 9.58 1.93 14.25
N SER A 127 10.08 0.70 14.16
CA SER A 127 9.83 -0.32 15.18
C SER A 127 10.33 0.10 16.57
N SER A 128 9.49 -0.03 17.60
CA SER A 128 9.86 0.28 18.99
C SER A 128 10.76 -0.77 19.65
N PHE A 129 10.98 -1.93 19.00
CA PHE A 129 11.65 -3.09 19.58
C PHE A 129 12.82 -3.63 18.75
N LEU A 130 12.89 -3.35 17.45
CA LEU A 130 14.01 -3.78 16.62
C LEU A 130 15.28 -2.98 16.98
N PRO A 131 16.35 -3.64 17.46
CA PRO A 131 17.60 -2.95 17.74
C PRO A 131 18.12 -2.24 16.49
N GLY A 132 18.45 -0.95 16.64
CA GLY A 132 18.95 -0.13 15.55
C GLY A 132 17.89 0.70 14.80
N SER A 133 16.58 0.47 15.05
CA SER A 133 15.53 1.39 14.60
C SER A 133 15.72 2.77 15.25
N GLU A 134 15.14 3.82 14.64
CA GLU A 134 15.26 5.17 15.23
C GLU A 134 14.49 5.30 16.52
N VAL A 135 13.30 4.69 16.58
CA VAL A 135 12.44 4.73 17.77
C VAL A 135 13.13 4.01 18.93
N ALA A 136 13.63 2.79 18.72
CA ALA A 136 14.37 2.06 19.75
C ALA A 136 15.64 2.82 20.18
N ARG A 137 16.39 3.39 19.23
CA ARG A 137 17.58 4.19 19.53
C ARG A 137 17.25 5.40 20.41
N ILE A 138 16.23 6.20 20.07
CA ILE A 138 15.79 7.35 20.87
C ILE A 138 15.30 6.89 22.25
N ASN A 139 14.59 5.76 22.33
CA ASN A 139 14.09 5.22 23.58
C ASN A 139 15.21 4.84 24.56
N GLU A 140 16.33 4.37 24.05
CA GLU A 140 17.53 4.07 24.84
C GLU A 140 18.35 5.32 25.16
N SER A 141 18.69 6.13 24.15
CA SER A 141 19.59 7.27 24.31
C SER A 141 18.92 8.51 24.93
N LYS A 142 17.58 8.55 24.97
CA LYS A 142 16.74 9.69 25.38
C LYS A 142 16.87 10.94 24.51
N ASN A 143 17.80 10.96 23.57
CA ASN A 143 18.00 12.04 22.61
C ASN A 143 18.70 11.48 21.37
N GLY A 144 18.30 11.90 20.18
CA GLY A 144 19.06 11.61 18.98
C GLY A 144 18.56 12.35 17.75
N ILE A 145 19.47 12.54 16.80
CA ILE A 145 19.12 12.95 15.44
C ILE A 145 18.37 11.80 14.76
N VAL A 146 17.32 12.14 14.03
CA VAL A 146 16.48 11.23 13.26
C VAL A 146 16.32 11.68 11.82
N HIS A 147 15.87 10.76 10.97
CA HIS A 147 15.49 11.10 9.61
C HIS A 147 14.27 12.04 9.64
N ALA A 148 14.17 12.90 8.61
CA ALA A 148 13.08 13.86 8.49
C ALA A 148 11.70 13.19 8.56
N GLU A 149 11.54 12.02 7.96
CA GLU A 149 10.28 11.27 7.99
C GLU A 149 9.87 10.81 9.40
N THR A 150 10.82 10.40 10.23
CA THR A 150 10.57 10.02 11.62
C THR A 150 10.22 11.24 12.46
N ARG A 151 10.94 12.35 12.26
CA ARG A 151 10.62 13.63 12.89
C ARG A 151 9.21 14.08 12.54
N ASP A 152 8.89 14.10 11.24
CA ASP A 152 7.61 14.60 10.75
C ASP A 152 6.45 13.72 11.25
N LEU A 153 6.66 12.40 11.37
CA LEU A 153 5.70 11.49 12.00
C LEU A 153 5.50 11.79 13.49
N ILE A 154 6.58 11.99 14.26
CA ILE A 154 6.49 12.33 15.69
C ILE A 154 5.80 13.68 15.87
N ASP A 155 6.14 14.69 15.07
CA ASP A 155 5.48 16.01 15.11
C ASP A 155 3.98 15.92 14.80
N ALA A 156 3.59 15.11 13.81
CA ALA A 156 2.19 14.87 13.50
C ALA A 156 1.49 14.13 14.65
N ALA A 157 2.15 13.12 15.23
CA ALA A 157 1.60 12.32 16.31
C ALA A 157 1.39 13.14 17.59
N LEU A 158 2.29 14.07 17.93
CA LEU A 158 2.11 14.99 19.05
C LEU A 158 0.89 15.89 18.90
N LYS A 159 0.55 16.29 17.66
CA LYS A 159 -0.69 17.04 17.39
C LYS A 159 -1.94 16.20 17.65
N PHE A 160 -1.91 14.90 17.31
CA PHE A 160 -3.00 13.99 17.64
C PHE A 160 -3.08 13.72 19.14
N CYS A 161 -1.94 13.59 19.84
CA CYS A 161 -1.93 13.46 21.30
C CYS A 161 -2.62 14.67 21.95
N ALA A 162 -2.27 15.89 21.52
CA ALA A 162 -2.89 17.11 22.00
C ALA A 162 -4.38 17.21 21.65
N SER A 163 -4.77 16.92 20.41
CA SER A 163 -6.16 17.07 19.97
C SER A 163 -7.11 16.07 20.65
N THR A 164 -6.60 14.90 21.04
CA THR A 164 -7.33 13.84 21.72
C THR A 164 -7.29 13.94 23.24
N GLY A 165 -6.53 14.90 23.78
CA GLY A 165 -6.35 15.05 25.23
C GLY A 165 -5.53 13.92 25.86
N GLY A 166 -4.63 13.30 25.10
CA GLY A 166 -3.81 12.16 25.54
C GLY A 166 -4.49 10.80 25.44
N ALA A 167 -5.70 10.71 24.87
CA ALA A 167 -6.33 9.40 24.62
C ALA A 167 -5.56 8.57 23.57
N LEU A 168 -4.94 9.26 22.60
CA LEU A 168 -3.77 8.75 21.89
C LEU A 168 -2.53 9.35 22.55
N ASP A 169 -1.57 8.52 22.96
CA ASP A 169 -0.31 8.99 23.52
C ASP A 169 0.85 8.15 22.95
N ILE A 170 1.75 8.78 22.19
CA ILE A 170 2.92 8.09 21.60
C ILE A 170 3.99 7.73 22.63
N THR A 171 3.80 8.02 23.91
CA THR A 171 4.68 7.60 25.00
C THR A 171 4.14 6.38 25.76
N ILE A 172 3.18 5.66 25.18
CA ILE A 172 2.47 4.53 25.79
C ILE A 172 3.35 3.30 26.07
N GLN A 173 4.56 3.23 25.49
CA GLN A 173 5.45 2.08 25.56
C GLN A 173 5.59 1.46 26.97
N PRO A 174 5.77 2.21 28.07
CA PRO A 174 5.91 1.63 29.40
C PRO A 174 4.70 0.80 29.84
N LEU A 175 3.49 1.20 29.43
CA LEU A 175 2.27 0.41 29.68
C LEU A 175 2.21 -0.80 28.73
N THR A 176 2.50 -0.62 27.44
CA THR A 176 2.59 -1.73 26.47
C THR A 176 3.55 -2.83 26.93
N GLU A 177 4.69 -2.44 27.50
CA GLU A 177 5.71 -3.33 28.06
C GLU A 177 5.22 -4.04 29.32
N ALA A 178 4.58 -3.33 30.25
CA ALA A 178 4.03 -3.93 31.48
C ALA A 178 3.04 -5.06 31.16
N TRP A 179 2.17 -4.87 30.17
CA TRP A 179 1.20 -5.87 29.71
C TRP A 179 1.80 -6.99 28.83
N GLY A 180 3.10 -6.94 28.51
CA GLY A 180 3.78 -7.94 27.70
C GLY A 180 3.56 -7.80 26.18
N PHE A 181 2.88 -6.76 25.71
CA PHE A 181 2.60 -6.57 24.28
C PHE A 181 3.84 -6.22 23.43
N LEU A 182 4.97 -5.95 24.07
CA LEU A 182 6.28 -5.64 23.48
C LEU A 182 7.23 -6.85 23.38
N GLY A 183 6.67 -8.04 23.12
CA GLY A 183 7.45 -9.28 22.96
C GLY A 183 7.75 -10.02 24.27
N GLY A 184 7.14 -9.59 25.38
CA GLY A 184 7.17 -10.30 26.65
C GLY A 184 6.05 -11.34 26.77
N GLU A 185 5.99 -12.01 27.91
CA GLU A 185 4.86 -12.87 28.26
C GLU A 185 3.63 -12.03 28.61
N TYR A 186 2.49 -12.35 28.01
CA TYR A 186 1.22 -11.70 28.32
C TYR A 186 0.80 -12.00 29.75
N ARG A 187 0.44 -10.95 30.49
CA ARG A 187 0.05 -11.03 31.89
C ARG A 187 -0.76 -9.82 32.32
N VAL A 188 -1.50 -9.98 33.41
CA VAL A 188 -2.12 -8.87 34.13
C VAL A 188 -1.10 -8.27 35.11
N PRO A 189 -0.63 -7.02 34.93
CA PRO A 189 0.34 -6.42 35.83
C PRO A 189 -0.31 -6.01 37.15
N ASP A 190 0.47 -6.02 38.23
CA ASP A 190 -0.05 -5.58 39.53
C ASP A 190 -0.28 -4.05 39.57
N SER A 191 -1.08 -3.61 40.53
CA SER A 191 -1.47 -2.19 40.65
C SER A 191 -0.29 -1.24 40.89
N ALA A 192 0.77 -1.68 41.55
CA ALA A 192 1.94 -0.85 41.83
C ALA A 192 2.80 -0.69 40.57
N GLU A 193 2.94 -1.76 39.79
CA GLU A 193 3.57 -1.75 38.49
C GLU A 193 2.83 -0.85 37.50
N LEU A 194 1.51 -1.01 37.36
CA LEU A 194 0.69 -0.15 36.48
C LEU A 194 0.78 1.32 36.88
N LYS A 195 0.73 1.62 38.18
CA LYS A 195 0.87 2.99 38.68
C LYS A 195 2.24 3.58 38.31
N LYS A 196 3.31 2.80 38.40
CA LYS A 196 4.67 3.21 38.02
C LYS A 196 4.77 3.45 36.51
N ALA A 197 4.28 2.51 35.70
CA ALA A 197 4.30 2.59 34.24
C ALA A 197 3.49 3.79 33.72
N ARG A 198 2.27 3.98 34.24
CA ARG A 198 1.41 5.13 33.92
C ARG A 198 2.09 6.46 34.21
N GLY A 199 2.83 6.58 35.32
CA GLY A 199 3.57 7.79 35.66
C GLY A 199 4.71 8.15 34.69
N LEU A 200 5.01 7.29 33.71
CA LEU A 200 5.99 7.53 32.65
C LEU A 200 5.35 7.93 31.32
N VAL A 201 4.03 7.77 31.18
CA VAL A 201 3.27 8.11 29.97
C VAL A 201 2.82 9.56 30.06
N ASP A 202 3.40 10.39 29.20
CA ASP A 202 3.17 11.83 29.12
C ASP A 202 3.80 12.37 27.83
N TYR A 203 3.01 12.51 26.77
CA TYR A 203 3.50 13.01 25.48
C TYR A 203 4.14 14.42 25.55
N HIS A 204 3.86 15.22 26.58
CA HIS A 204 4.52 16.52 26.78
C HIS A 204 6.02 16.38 27.08
N ARG A 205 6.48 15.16 27.38
CA ARG A 205 7.90 14.83 27.56
C ARG A 205 8.66 14.58 26.28
N VAL A 206 7.99 14.64 25.13
CA VAL A 206 8.62 14.53 23.82
C VAL A 206 8.83 15.92 23.26
N LEU A 207 10.06 16.24 22.90
CA LEU A 207 10.43 17.52 22.32
C LEU A 207 11.15 17.30 21.00
N VAL A 208 10.60 17.87 19.93
CA VAL A 208 11.23 17.90 18.61
C VAL A 208 11.91 19.24 18.42
N ARG A 209 13.21 19.23 18.12
CA ARG A 209 14.01 20.42 17.79
C ARG A 209 14.90 20.15 16.59
N ASN A 210 14.69 20.88 15.51
CA ASN A 210 15.42 20.74 14.24
C ASN A 210 15.31 19.32 13.66
N ASP A 211 16.35 18.52 13.80
CA ASP A 211 16.46 17.12 13.37
C ASP A 211 16.52 16.15 14.55
N SER A 212 16.43 16.67 15.78
CA SER A 212 16.61 15.93 17.02
C SER A 212 15.30 15.75 17.76
N VAL A 213 15.13 14.55 18.32
CA VAL A 213 14.03 14.22 19.23
C VAL A 213 14.61 13.97 20.62
N ILE A 214 14.05 14.63 21.62
CA ILE A 214 14.47 14.56 23.03
C ILE A 214 13.31 14.02 23.86
N LEU A 215 13.58 13.00 24.66
CA LEU A 215 12.66 12.40 25.63
C LEU A 215 13.06 12.84 27.05
N MET A 216 12.18 13.57 27.72
CA MET A 216 12.39 14.03 29.08
C MET A 216 12.06 12.94 30.10
N GLY A 217 12.87 12.84 31.15
CA GLY A 217 12.70 11.87 32.23
C GLY A 217 12.86 10.43 31.72
N ARG A 218 11.83 9.60 31.95
CA ARG A 218 11.82 8.18 31.55
C ARG A 218 10.74 7.87 30.50
N ALA A 219 10.27 8.87 29.76
CA ALA A 219 9.39 8.63 28.63
C ALA A 219 10.06 7.70 27.60
N ARG A 220 9.23 6.92 26.90
CA ARG A 220 9.64 6.07 25.79
C ARG A 220 8.55 6.06 24.74
N LEU A 221 8.93 6.18 23.47
CA LEU A 221 8.07 6.27 22.31
C LEU A 221 7.57 4.90 21.85
N ASP A 222 6.31 4.89 21.43
CA ASP A 222 5.71 3.84 20.63
C ASP A 222 4.85 4.49 19.54
N LEU A 223 5.16 4.20 18.27
CA LEU A 223 4.47 4.80 17.12
C LEU A 223 3.42 3.86 16.51
N GLY A 224 3.10 2.73 17.15
CA GLY A 224 2.20 1.71 16.59
C GLY A 224 0.85 2.22 16.11
N ALA A 225 0.28 3.24 16.78
CA ALA A 225 -1.03 3.81 16.48
C ALA A 225 -1.03 4.94 15.43
N VAL A 226 0.12 5.20 14.78
CA VAL A 226 0.27 6.24 13.74
C VAL A 226 1.18 5.82 12.58
N ALA A 227 2.10 4.87 12.83
CA ALA A 227 3.14 4.48 11.88
C ALA A 227 2.56 3.83 10.62
N VAL A 228 1.57 2.94 10.79
CA VAL A 228 0.97 2.19 9.67
C VAL A 228 0.21 3.15 8.76
N GLY A 229 -0.64 4.01 9.33
CA GLY A 229 -1.36 5.02 8.58
C GLY A 229 -0.42 5.96 7.81
N CYS A 230 0.68 6.40 8.42
CA CYS A 230 1.69 7.22 7.74
C CYS A 230 2.38 6.47 6.58
N ALA A 231 2.75 5.20 6.78
CA ALA A 231 3.39 4.38 5.76
C ALA A 231 2.44 4.12 4.57
N VAL A 232 1.16 3.84 4.84
CA VAL A 232 0.11 3.69 3.82
C VAL A 232 -0.07 4.99 3.04
N ASP A 233 -0.04 6.14 3.71
CA ASP A 233 -0.10 7.43 3.03
C ASP A 233 1.09 7.63 2.08
N ARG A 234 2.30 7.31 2.54
CA ARG A 234 3.53 7.37 1.73
C ARG A 234 3.47 6.43 0.53
N ALA A 235 3.03 5.19 0.73
CA ALA A 235 2.88 4.19 -0.32
C ALA A 235 1.95 4.67 -1.44
N VAL A 236 0.80 5.26 -1.09
CA VAL A 236 -0.14 5.81 -2.08
C VAL A 236 0.48 6.95 -2.88
N GLU A 237 1.20 7.87 -2.24
CA GLU A 237 1.85 8.96 -2.97
C GLU A 237 2.99 8.45 -3.89
N MET A 238 3.72 7.40 -3.48
CA MET A 238 4.70 6.74 -4.36
C MET A 238 4.06 6.09 -5.58
N LEU A 239 2.92 5.42 -5.43
CA LEU A 239 2.18 4.82 -6.55
C LEU A 239 1.72 5.91 -7.53
N LYS A 240 1.14 7.01 -7.03
CA LYS A 240 0.72 8.14 -7.85
C LYS A 240 1.89 8.77 -8.60
N ALA A 241 3.01 9.03 -7.90
CA ALA A 241 4.22 9.59 -8.49
C ALA A 241 4.81 8.68 -9.59
N ALA A 242 4.63 7.37 -9.46
CA ALA A 242 5.03 6.38 -10.46
C ALA A 242 4.10 6.32 -11.68
N GLY A 243 2.99 7.05 -11.69
CA GLY A 243 2.03 7.06 -12.80
C GLY A 243 0.88 6.05 -12.68
N VAL A 244 0.75 5.36 -11.54
CA VAL A 244 -0.43 4.55 -11.23
C VAL A 244 -1.64 5.47 -11.13
N LYS A 245 -2.74 5.12 -11.80
CA LYS A 245 -3.92 5.98 -11.92
C LYS A 245 -4.96 5.73 -10.84
N GLN A 246 -5.08 4.48 -10.42
CA GLN A 246 -6.01 4.06 -9.38
C GLN A 246 -5.40 2.90 -8.61
N GLY A 247 -5.72 2.79 -7.33
CA GLY A 247 -5.18 1.71 -6.53
C GLY A 247 -5.66 1.68 -5.09
N LEU A 248 -5.20 0.67 -4.38
CA LEU A 248 -5.47 0.39 -2.98
C LEU A 248 -4.16 -0.08 -2.34
N VAL A 249 -3.86 0.45 -1.16
CA VAL A 249 -2.85 -0.08 -0.24
C VAL A 249 -3.60 -0.47 1.04
N ASP A 250 -3.40 -1.69 1.51
CA ASP A 250 -4.01 -2.26 2.71
C ASP A 250 -2.94 -2.91 3.56
N ALA A 251 -2.65 -2.32 4.72
CA ALA A 251 -1.75 -2.86 5.72
C ALA A 251 -2.57 -3.28 6.94
N GLY A 252 -2.97 -4.56 6.99
CA GLY A 252 -3.67 -5.10 8.14
C GLY A 252 -5.04 -4.48 8.47
N GLY A 253 -5.70 -3.83 7.51
CA GLY A 253 -6.95 -3.08 7.74
C GLY A 253 -6.79 -1.56 7.78
N ASP A 254 -5.56 -1.05 7.75
CA ASP A 254 -5.25 0.34 7.41
C ASP A 254 -5.18 0.50 5.89
N ILE A 255 -6.29 0.98 5.33
CA ILE A 255 -6.53 0.99 3.89
C ILE A 255 -6.54 2.42 3.39
N ARG A 256 -5.84 2.69 2.28
CA ARG A 256 -6.05 3.92 1.50
C ARG A 256 -6.25 3.60 0.03
N VAL A 257 -7.28 4.22 -0.53
CA VAL A 257 -7.64 4.07 -1.94
C VAL A 257 -7.53 5.40 -2.66
N PHE A 258 -7.18 5.34 -3.94
CA PHE A 258 -7.07 6.53 -4.79
C PHE A 258 -7.50 6.27 -6.23
N GLY A 259 -7.78 7.35 -6.95
CA GLY A 259 -8.25 7.34 -8.33
C GLY A 259 -9.78 7.40 -8.44
N ASP A 260 -10.31 7.12 -9.63
CA ASP A 260 -11.74 7.29 -9.89
C ASP A 260 -12.63 6.13 -9.43
N ARG A 261 -12.03 4.97 -9.19
CA ARG A 261 -12.74 3.77 -8.73
C ARG A 261 -13.28 3.97 -7.32
N VAL A 262 -14.55 3.59 -7.14
CA VAL A 262 -15.16 3.40 -5.82
C VAL A 262 -14.85 1.98 -5.37
N TRP A 263 -14.24 1.86 -4.20
CA TRP A 263 -13.85 0.60 -3.58
C TRP A 263 -14.89 0.16 -2.55
N ARG A 264 -15.10 -1.15 -2.45
CA ARG A 264 -16.00 -1.76 -1.48
C ARG A 264 -15.16 -2.36 -0.36
N ILE A 265 -15.19 -1.75 0.81
CA ILE A 265 -14.39 -2.17 1.98
C ILE A 265 -15.33 -2.81 2.99
N GLY A 266 -15.08 -4.08 3.35
CA GLY A 266 -15.88 -4.81 4.32
C GLY A 266 -15.42 -4.55 5.75
N LEU A 267 -16.37 -4.28 6.66
CA LEU A 267 -16.13 -4.27 8.10
C LEU A 267 -16.34 -5.68 8.63
N GLN A 268 -15.30 -6.23 9.24
CA GLN A 268 -15.36 -7.54 9.89
C GLN A 268 -16.28 -7.50 11.12
N ASN A 269 -16.99 -8.60 11.39
CA ASN A 269 -17.69 -8.79 12.65
C ASN A 269 -16.66 -8.95 13.80
N PRO A 270 -16.62 -8.07 14.83
CA PRO A 270 -15.68 -8.21 15.95
C PRO A 270 -15.98 -9.38 16.89
N ARG A 271 -17.17 -9.99 16.76
CA ARG A 271 -17.67 -11.08 17.62
C ARG A 271 -18.09 -12.32 16.82
N GLY A 272 -17.73 -12.40 15.54
CA GLY A 272 -18.17 -13.49 14.69
C GLY A 272 -17.41 -13.59 13.38
N LYS A 273 -17.88 -14.46 12.49
CA LYS A 273 -17.31 -14.61 11.15
C LYS A 273 -17.99 -13.64 10.17
N GLY A 274 -17.25 -13.24 9.14
CA GLY A 274 -17.80 -12.50 8.00
C GLY A 274 -17.85 -10.99 8.17
N ILE A 275 -18.53 -10.35 7.22
CA ILE A 275 -18.62 -8.90 7.05
C ILE A 275 -19.98 -8.43 7.55
N ILE A 276 -20.00 -7.44 8.46
CA ILE A 276 -21.23 -6.84 9.01
C ILE A 276 -21.71 -5.62 8.22
N ARG A 277 -20.81 -4.97 7.49
CA ARG A 277 -21.11 -3.77 6.70
C ARG A 277 -20.11 -3.62 5.56
N VAL A 278 -20.53 -3.03 4.45
CA VAL A 278 -19.64 -2.66 3.34
C VAL A 278 -19.66 -1.15 3.15
N LEU A 279 -18.50 -0.53 3.15
CA LEU A 279 -18.29 0.89 2.85
C LEU A 279 -17.95 1.08 1.37
N ASN A 280 -18.53 2.10 0.76
CA ASN A 280 -18.13 2.57 -0.56
C ASN A 280 -17.15 3.74 -0.37
N VAL A 281 -15.89 3.54 -0.75
CA VAL A 281 -14.79 4.46 -0.44
C VAL A 281 -14.10 4.91 -1.73
N LYS A 282 -13.90 6.21 -1.89
CA LYS A 282 -13.21 6.79 -3.05
C LYS A 282 -12.28 7.92 -2.57
N ASN A 283 -11.01 7.89 -2.98
CA ASN A 283 -10.00 8.90 -2.62
C ASN A 283 -9.94 9.19 -1.10
N GLN A 284 -10.06 8.14 -0.29
CA GLN A 284 -10.13 8.20 1.17
C GLN A 284 -9.38 7.00 1.76
N ALA A 285 -9.17 7.07 3.07
CA ALA A 285 -8.62 6.01 3.87
C ALA A 285 -9.65 5.48 4.87
N VAL A 286 -9.46 4.23 5.27
CA VAL A 286 -10.22 3.54 6.31
C VAL A 286 -9.24 2.84 7.23
N SER A 287 -9.35 3.02 8.54
CA SER A 287 -8.58 2.29 9.54
C SER A 287 -9.53 1.69 10.57
N THR A 288 -9.19 0.52 11.11
CA THR A 288 -10.01 -0.15 12.14
C THR A 288 -9.18 -0.59 13.33
N SER A 289 -9.47 -0.01 14.50
CA SER A 289 -8.99 -0.48 15.80
C SER A 289 -9.99 -1.46 16.42
N GLY A 290 -9.53 -2.55 17.03
CA GLY A 290 -10.39 -3.57 17.60
C GLY A 290 -9.73 -4.38 18.71
N ASP A 291 -10.51 -4.77 19.73
CA ASP A 291 -10.02 -5.58 20.84
C ASP A 291 -9.72 -7.04 20.46
N TYR A 292 -10.09 -7.45 19.26
CA TYR A 292 -9.97 -8.81 18.73
C TYR A 292 -8.76 -9.01 17.82
N GLN A 293 -7.95 -7.96 17.58
CA GLN A 293 -6.77 -8.03 16.71
C GLN A 293 -5.57 -8.65 17.45
N LYS A 294 -5.15 -8.04 18.56
CA LYS A 294 -4.10 -8.53 19.44
C LYS A 294 -4.58 -8.43 20.89
N PHE A 295 -4.76 -9.59 21.53
CA PHE A 295 -5.26 -9.72 22.88
C PHE A 295 -4.81 -11.03 23.53
N PHE A 296 -5.05 -11.14 24.83
CA PHE A 296 -5.02 -12.41 25.57
C PHE A 296 -6.23 -12.49 26.52
N GLU A 297 -6.46 -13.67 27.08
CA GLU A 297 -7.53 -13.91 28.04
C GLU A 297 -6.93 -14.40 29.35
N ASP A 298 -7.42 -13.85 30.45
CA ASP A 298 -7.03 -14.22 31.82
C ASP A 298 -8.27 -14.13 32.70
N ASP A 299 -8.56 -15.21 33.45
CA ASP A 299 -9.79 -15.40 34.24
C ASP A 299 -11.09 -15.05 33.48
N GLY A 300 -11.19 -15.48 32.22
CA GLY A 300 -12.37 -15.27 31.38
C GLY A 300 -12.56 -13.82 30.91
N LYS A 301 -11.60 -12.94 31.17
CA LYS A 301 -11.60 -11.55 30.70
C LYS A 301 -10.57 -11.34 29.59
N ARG A 302 -10.99 -10.62 28.55
CA ARG A 302 -10.12 -10.22 27.43
C ARG A 302 -9.34 -8.95 27.77
N TYR A 303 -8.05 -8.97 27.43
CA TYR A 303 -7.13 -7.84 27.54
C TYR A 303 -6.51 -7.58 26.17
N CYS A 304 -6.88 -6.48 25.51
CA CYS A 304 -6.35 -6.10 24.21
C CYS A 304 -5.13 -5.18 24.31
N HIS A 305 -4.41 -5.04 23.20
CA HIS A 305 -3.21 -4.19 23.10
C HIS A 305 -3.49 -2.67 23.11
N ILE A 306 -4.75 -2.24 22.99
CA ILE A 306 -5.11 -0.82 23.02
C ILE A 306 -5.32 -0.41 24.47
N ILE A 307 -4.34 0.29 25.05
CA ILE A 307 -4.32 0.67 26.46
C ILE A 307 -4.83 2.09 26.62
N ASP A 308 -5.72 2.30 27.60
CA ASP A 308 -6.13 3.65 28.02
C ASP A 308 -5.00 4.29 28.86
N PRO A 309 -4.37 5.38 28.40
CA PRO A 309 -3.25 6.01 29.10
C PRO A 309 -3.61 6.55 30.49
N GLU A 310 -4.88 6.93 30.71
CA GLU A 310 -5.36 7.47 31.98
C GLU A 310 -5.49 6.37 33.04
N THR A 311 -5.98 5.20 32.65
CA THR A 311 -6.22 4.10 33.60
C THR A 311 -5.04 3.14 33.70
N GLY A 312 -4.25 2.99 32.63
CA GLY A 312 -3.20 1.98 32.50
C GLY A 312 -3.73 0.59 32.12
N TYR A 313 -5.04 0.41 31.93
CA TYR A 313 -5.67 -0.85 31.54
C TYR A 313 -6.07 -0.84 30.06
N PRO A 314 -6.18 -2.02 29.41
CA PRO A 314 -6.79 -2.14 28.10
C PRO A 314 -8.16 -1.47 28.05
N ALA A 315 -8.37 -0.66 27.02
CA ALA A 315 -9.64 0.01 26.78
C ALA A 315 -10.73 -1.04 26.49
N SER A 316 -11.90 -0.86 27.09
CA SER A 316 -13.02 -1.81 27.03
C SER A 316 -14.36 -1.18 26.60
N ARG A 317 -14.34 0.10 26.21
CA ARG A 317 -15.55 0.86 25.83
C ARG A 317 -16.06 0.51 24.44
N CYS A 318 -15.25 -0.15 23.62
CA CYS A 318 -15.52 -0.45 22.21
C CYS A 318 -15.07 -1.88 21.90
N ALA A 319 -15.81 -2.57 21.04
CA ALA A 319 -15.38 -3.81 20.39
C ALA A 319 -14.58 -3.51 19.12
N SER A 320 -14.99 -2.48 18.37
CA SER A 320 -14.36 -2.06 17.13
C SER A 320 -14.64 -0.57 16.86
N VAL A 321 -13.67 0.11 16.27
CA VAL A 321 -13.79 1.48 15.78
C VAL A 321 -13.22 1.53 14.38
N THR A 322 -14.05 1.86 13.39
CA THR A 322 -13.63 2.11 12.01
C THR A 322 -13.72 3.60 11.71
N VAL A 323 -12.61 4.23 11.32
CA VAL A 323 -12.54 5.65 10.93
C VAL A 323 -12.34 5.76 9.44
N ILE A 324 -13.04 6.70 8.82
CA ILE A 324 -12.95 7.08 7.41
C ILE A 324 -12.44 8.52 7.34
N ALA A 325 -11.30 8.73 6.69
CA ALA A 325 -10.65 10.04 6.59
C ALA A 325 -10.02 10.24 5.20
N ARG A 326 -9.47 11.44 4.93
CA ARG A 326 -8.73 11.69 3.67
C ARG A 326 -7.34 11.06 3.64
N SER A 327 -6.75 10.86 4.81
CA SER A 327 -5.40 10.33 5.02
C SER A 327 -5.49 9.09 5.91
N ALA A 328 -4.64 8.10 5.64
CA ALA A 328 -4.54 6.90 6.47
C ALA A 328 -3.95 7.22 7.85
N LEU A 329 -2.98 8.13 7.94
CA LEU A 329 -2.48 8.62 9.24
C LEU A 329 -3.60 9.18 10.13
N VAL A 330 -4.50 9.98 9.57
CA VAL A 330 -5.64 10.53 10.32
C VAL A 330 -6.59 9.39 10.74
N ALA A 331 -6.89 8.46 9.84
CA ALA A 331 -7.78 7.34 10.14
C ALA A 331 -7.22 6.45 11.26
N ASP A 332 -5.93 6.10 11.19
CA ASP A 332 -5.21 5.26 12.15
C ASP A 332 -5.17 5.91 13.55
N ALA A 333 -4.69 7.15 13.63
CA ALA A 333 -4.62 7.91 14.87
C ALA A 333 -5.98 8.02 15.57
N PHE A 334 -7.04 8.34 14.82
CA PHE A 334 -8.37 8.49 15.40
C PHE A 334 -9.07 7.15 15.67
N SER A 335 -8.74 6.07 14.96
CA SER A 335 -9.33 4.76 15.26
C SER A 335 -8.93 4.34 16.69
N THR A 336 -7.66 4.52 17.04
CA THR A 336 -7.13 4.29 18.39
C THR A 336 -7.72 5.27 19.40
N ALA A 337 -7.68 6.57 19.12
CA ALA A 337 -8.16 7.58 20.07
C ALA A 337 -9.65 7.41 20.40
N VAL A 338 -10.50 7.14 19.41
CA VAL A 338 -11.93 6.90 19.64
C VAL A 338 -12.16 5.58 20.36
N PHE A 339 -11.33 4.56 20.12
CA PHE A 339 -11.40 3.30 20.86
C PHE A 339 -11.23 3.53 22.36
N VAL A 340 -10.27 4.38 22.76
CA VAL A 340 -10.03 4.77 24.14
C VAL A 340 -11.13 5.70 24.69
N LEU A 341 -11.51 6.74 23.94
CA LEU A 341 -12.50 7.74 24.36
C LEU A 341 -13.93 7.18 24.47
N GLY A 342 -14.23 6.09 23.77
CA GLY A 342 -15.58 5.56 23.64
C GLY A 342 -16.46 6.34 22.64
N PRO A 343 -17.68 5.85 22.37
CA PRO A 343 -18.53 6.36 21.29
C PRO A 343 -18.92 7.83 21.45
N GLU A 344 -19.26 8.29 22.66
CA GLU A 344 -19.79 9.65 22.85
C GLU A 344 -18.73 10.74 22.61
N ASN A 345 -17.58 10.62 23.26
CA ASN A 345 -16.50 11.60 23.15
C ASN A 345 -15.70 11.41 21.86
N GLY A 346 -15.48 10.16 21.46
CA GLY A 346 -14.71 9.85 20.27
C GLY A 346 -15.37 10.33 18.98
N LEU A 347 -16.69 10.13 18.81
CA LEU A 347 -17.40 10.61 17.61
C LEU A 347 -17.33 12.14 17.46
N LYS A 348 -17.43 12.89 18.56
CA LYS A 348 -17.28 14.36 18.56
C LYS A 348 -15.89 14.78 18.08
N LYS A 349 -14.83 14.08 18.53
CA LYS A 349 -13.44 14.36 18.12
C LYS A 349 -13.23 14.09 16.64
N VAL A 350 -13.70 12.94 16.13
CA VAL A 350 -13.56 12.59 14.71
C VAL A 350 -14.24 13.61 13.79
N GLN A 351 -15.44 14.08 14.14
CA GLN A 351 -16.17 15.06 13.34
C GLN A 351 -15.47 16.42 13.26
N ALA A 352 -14.76 16.84 14.32
CA ALA A 352 -13.97 18.06 14.33
C ALA A 352 -12.79 18.04 13.34
N HIS A 353 -12.43 16.85 12.83
CA HIS A 353 -11.35 16.63 11.85
C HIS A 353 -11.86 16.22 10.48
N GLU A 354 -13.10 16.63 10.12
CA GLU A 354 -13.74 16.33 8.82
C GLU A 354 -13.74 14.84 8.46
N SER A 355 -13.71 13.98 9.47
CA SER A 355 -13.64 12.53 9.35
C SER A 355 -14.93 11.91 9.86
N SER A 356 -15.14 10.64 9.56
CA SER A 356 -16.32 9.90 9.99
C SER A 356 -15.92 8.60 10.68
N ALA A 357 -16.74 8.10 11.60
CA ALA A 357 -16.45 6.86 12.31
C ALA A 357 -17.69 6.01 12.54
N ILE A 358 -17.47 4.70 12.61
CA ILE A 358 -18.41 3.68 13.06
C ILE A 358 -17.79 3.03 14.28
N VAL A 359 -18.54 2.99 15.38
CA VAL A 359 -18.12 2.40 16.65
C VAL A 359 -19.07 1.26 16.99
N LEU A 360 -18.53 0.09 17.28
CA LEU A 360 -19.27 -1.08 17.72
C LEU A 360 -18.98 -1.31 19.19
N VAL A 361 -20.03 -1.47 19.99
CA VAL A 361 -19.95 -1.62 21.46
C VAL A 361 -20.75 -2.83 21.87
N ASP A 362 -20.19 -3.66 22.75
CA ASP A 362 -20.94 -4.74 23.38
C ASP A 362 -21.88 -4.16 24.46
N ILE A 363 -23.18 -4.43 24.34
CA ILE A 363 -24.21 -4.09 25.32
C ILE A 363 -24.97 -5.39 25.65
N GLY A 364 -24.61 -6.02 26.77
CA GLY A 364 -25.03 -7.38 27.06
C GLY A 364 -24.53 -8.34 25.99
N ASP A 365 -25.40 -9.18 25.46
CA ASP A 365 -25.09 -10.13 24.37
C ASP A 365 -25.23 -9.52 22.96
N SER A 366 -25.45 -8.20 22.87
CA SER A 366 -25.72 -7.51 21.61
C SER A 366 -24.60 -6.55 21.22
N LEU A 367 -24.29 -6.50 19.92
CA LEU A 367 -23.36 -5.53 19.36
C LEU A 367 -24.12 -4.30 18.83
N VAL A 368 -23.95 -3.16 19.49
CA VAL A 368 -24.63 -1.90 19.14
C VAL A 368 -23.71 -1.02 18.31
N THR A 369 -24.26 -0.42 17.24
CA THR A 369 -23.53 0.46 16.32
C THR A 369 -23.83 1.93 16.60
N TYR A 370 -22.78 2.71 16.86
CA TYR A 370 -22.79 4.17 16.87
C TYR A 370 -22.07 4.67 15.61
N LYS A 371 -22.52 5.78 15.02
CA LYS A 371 -21.85 6.36 13.84
C LYS A 371 -21.92 7.88 13.83
N SER A 372 -20.89 8.51 13.28
CA SER A 372 -20.93 9.93 12.97
C SER A 372 -21.86 10.21 11.79
N GLY A 373 -22.33 11.46 11.67
CA GLY A 373 -23.08 11.92 10.50
C GLY A 373 -22.31 11.71 9.20
N GLY A 374 -23.02 11.48 8.09
CA GLY A 374 -22.44 11.32 6.75
C GLY A 374 -22.20 9.88 6.28
N ILE A 375 -22.23 8.90 7.19
CA ILE A 375 -22.13 7.47 6.86
C ILE A 375 -23.53 6.91 6.56
N LYS A 376 -23.80 6.59 5.29
CA LYS A 376 -25.04 5.91 4.87
C LYS A 376 -25.02 4.44 5.30
#